data_AF-A0A3D3VY83-F1
#
_entry.id   AF-A0A3D3VY83-F1
#
_cell.length_a   1.000
_cell.length_b   1.000
_cell.length_c   1.000
_cell.angle_alpha   90.00
_cell.angle_beta   90.00
_cell.angle_gamma   90.00
#
_symmetry.space_group_name_H-M   'P 1'
#
loop_
_entity.id
_entity.type
_entity.pdbx_description
1 polymer ?
#
loop_
_entity_poly.entity_id
_entity_poly.type
_entity_poly.pdbx_seq_one_letter_code
_entity_poly.pdbx_strand_id
1 'polypeptide(L)'
;MIGDSGLVLCLGSGRQETEMGTAKAKPIDKSQVCRRLVQSLQKLYGKSVPASRQESVLDTMLFAVCLEDNRWEQADAGLKRLNASFFDLNEIRVSSVTELERALEGLAQPDWKGVRIRAILRHVFEGTYTFEFEKLRRMTLEQAIKALKKIQELSPFVRDYVLHEILGNHVVCLDNLMLTAARWLGLVSATADINEASESLKTVVRKAEVSEFCHLLKCLSTDPKFVDRLSEPLDRVYTMADVAERIVALQLPKPAPQPVSVGDSQPPSSKGRKNESGKSGTKGSGSKGATGGAEVQKPPKGAGSTEKTEKSAVKKKPATAGKGAATGAKTASGKAAAGSGKAAAAPSKGSSSAGKSAGSKSASGKGRR
;
A
#
# COMPACT_ATOMS: atom_id res chain seq x y z
N MET A 1 -58.66 33.77 54.52
CA MET A 1 -58.17 34.58 55.65
C MET A 1 -56.87 35.24 55.25
N ILE A 2 -56.57 36.41 55.82
CA ILE A 2 -55.25 37.02 56.12
C ILE A 2 -54.02 36.44 55.38
N GLY A 3 -53.20 37.24 54.68
CA GLY A 3 -53.22 38.70 54.58
C GLY A 3 -52.10 39.28 53.71
N ASP A 4 -51.97 40.61 53.76
CA ASP A 4 -51.12 41.45 52.91
C ASP A 4 -49.67 41.56 53.42
N SER A 5 -48.73 41.95 52.54
CA SER A 5 -47.49 42.73 52.80
C SER A 5 -46.43 42.46 51.72
N GLY A 6 -46.17 43.42 50.84
CA GLY A 6 -44.99 43.42 49.96
C GLY A 6 -43.87 44.33 50.50
N LEU A 7 -42.61 44.06 50.11
CA LEU A 7 -41.55 45.06 50.07
C LEU A 7 -40.60 44.80 48.90
N VAL A 8 -39.77 45.79 48.58
CA VAL A 8 -39.22 46.02 47.23
C VAL A 8 -37.72 46.34 47.29
N LEU A 9 -36.99 45.87 46.26
CA LEU A 9 -35.60 46.24 45.88
C LEU A 9 -34.47 46.04 46.92
N CYS A 10 -33.44 45.30 46.49
CA CYS A 10 -32.14 45.93 46.24
C CYS A 10 -31.37 45.18 45.14
N LEU A 11 -30.49 45.89 44.43
CA LEU A 11 -29.66 45.33 43.37
C LEU A 11 -28.29 44.89 43.90
N GLY A 12 -27.59 44.02 43.15
CA GLY A 12 -26.12 44.03 43.14
C GLY A 12 -25.43 42.69 43.35
N SER A 13 -25.21 41.95 42.26
CA SER A 13 -23.95 41.23 42.01
C SER A 13 -23.92 40.70 40.58
N GLY A 14 -23.52 41.55 39.64
CA GLY A 14 -23.08 41.08 38.32
C GLY A 14 -21.75 40.36 38.46
N ARG A 15 -21.78 39.03 38.68
CA ARG A 15 -20.60 38.20 38.48
C ARG A 15 -20.24 38.25 36.99
N GLN A 16 -19.19 38.97 36.67
CA GLN A 16 -18.58 38.91 35.34
C GLN A 16 -18.09 37.47 35.15
N GLU A 17 -18.69 36.75 34.21
CA GLU A 17 -18.08 35.54 33.69
C GLU A 17 -16.82 35.98 32.95
N THR A 18 -15.67 35.78 33.58
CA THR A 18 -14.37 36.04 32.95
C THR A 18 -14.21 35.05 31.82
N GLU A 19 -14.50 35.49 30.59
CA GLU A 19 -14.28 34.71 29.38
C GLU A 19 -12.84 34.20 29.38
N MET A 20 -12.68 32.90 29.62
CA MET A 20 -11.39 32.20 29.58
C MET A 20 -10.91 32.21 28.13
N GLY A 21 -10.18 33.28 27.79
CA GLY A 21 -9.78 33.58 26.43
C GLY A 21 -9.14 32.38 25.76
N THR A 22 -9.81 31.86 24.73
CA THR A 22 -9.33 30.70 23.96
C THR A 22 -8.04 31.09 23.25
N ALA A 23 -6.91 30.78 23.90
CA ALA A 23 -5.59 31.03 23.38
C ALA A 23 -5.46 30.31 22.04
N LYS A 24 -5.56 31.06 20.94
CA LYS A 24 -5.58 30.53 19.57
C LYS A 24 -4.29 29.78 19.32
N ALA A 25 -4.35 28.45 19.46
CA ALA A 25 -3.23 27.57 19.20
C ALA A 25 -2.68 27.88 17.80
N LYS A 26 -1.38 28.18 17.72
CA LYS A 26 -0.77 28.60 16.44
C LYS A 26 -1.02 27.51 15.40
N PRO A 27 -1.52 27.85 14.20
CA PRO A 27 -1.84 26.86 13.18
C PRO A 27 -0.57 26.06 12.84
N ILE A 28 -0.62 24.75 13.05
CA ILE A 28 0.52 23.87 12.84
C ILE A 28 0.74 23.73 11.33
N ASP A 29 1.90 24.17 10.84
CA ASP A 29 2.36 23.84 9.49
C ASP A 29 2.66 22.32 9.43
N LYS A 30 1.62 21.55 9.13
CA LYS A 30 1.68 20.10 8.91
C LYS A 30 2.79 19.72 7.93
N SER A 31 3.03 20.56 6.91
CA SER A 31 4.03 20.31 5.88
C SER A 31 5.46 20.51 6.43
N GLN A 32 5.67 21.49 7.33
CA GLN A 32 6.92 21.63 8.08
C GLN A 32 7.13 20.47 9.06
N VAL A 33 6.07 19.95 9.70
CA VAL A 33 6.16 18.74 10.54
C VAL A 33 6.65 17.54 9.72
N CYS A 34 6.04 17.25 8.56
CA CYS A 34 6.50 16.17 7.67
C CYS A 34 7.96 16.38 7.22
N ARG A 35 8.38 17.61 6.87
CA ARG A 35 9.80 17.89 6.54
C ARG A 35 10.75 17.64 7.71
N ARG A 36 10.36 17.98 8.94
CA ARG A 36 11.17 17.69 10.16
C ARG A 36 11.23 16.20 10.47
N LEU A 37 10.14 15.46 10.23
CA LEU A 37 10.13 14.00 10.34
C LEU A 37 11.08 13.37 9.31
N VAL A 38 10.98 13.73 8.03
CA VAL A 38 11.90 13.28 6.97
C VAL A 38 13.36 13.57 7.37
N GLN A 39 13.69 14.78 7.81
CA GLN A 39 15.03 15.13 8.31
C GLN A 39 15.48 14.33 9.54
N SER A 40 14.56 13.76 10.31
CA SER A 40 14.87 12.89 11.45
C SER A 40 15.11 11.45 10.99
N LEU A 41 14.26 10.94 10.09
CA LEU A 41 14.43 9.61 9.49
C LEU A 41 15.68 9.53 8.59
N GLN A 42 16.04 10.61 7.90
CA GLN A 42 17.30 10.74 7.15
C GLN A 42 18.55 10.53 8.02
N LYS A 43 18.48 10.76 9.34
CA LYS A 43 19.59 10.50 10.28
C LYS A 43 19.65 9.04 10.75
N LEU A 44 18.54 8.31 10.66
CA LEU A 44 18.44 6.91 11.05
C LEU A 44 18.75 5.97 9.88
N TYR A 45 18.27 6.29 8.68
CA TYR A 45 18.30 5.42 7.50
C TYR A 45 19.11 5.99 6.32
N GLY A 46 19.61 7.23 6.42
CA GLY A 46 20.30 7.92 5.33
C GLY A 46 19.36 8.65 4.37
N LYS A 47 19.92 9.20 3.29
CA LYS A 47 19.19 9.99 2.27
C LYS A 47 19.01 9.27 0.93
N SER A 48 19.49 8.04 0.83
CA SER A 48 19.47 7.24 -0.39
C SER A 48 18.13 6.53 -0.56
N VAL A 49 17.16 7.21 -1.17
CA VAL A 49 16.00 6.52 -1.75
C VAL A 49 16.51 5.52 -2.79
N PRO A 50 16.05 4.25 -2.79
CA PRO A 50 16.35 3.30 -3.84
C PRO A 50 16.04 3.88 -5.22
N ALA A 51 16.90 3.61 -6.20
CA ALA A 51 16.63 4.02 -7.57
C ALA A 51 15.32 3.37 -8.04
N SER A 52 14.42 4.17 -8.62
CA SER A 52 13.17 3.68 -9.20
C SER A 52 13.45 2.55 -10.19
N ARG A 53 12.71 1.45 -10.05
CA ARG A 53 12.91 0.24 -10.86
C ARG A 53 12.41 0.52 -12.27
N GLN A 54 13.34 0.77 -13.21
CA GLN A 54 13.06 0.98 -14.64
C GLN A 54 12.69 -0.34 -15.36
N GLU A 55 11.81 -1.11 -14.74
CA GLU A 55 11.35 -2.43 -15.20
C GLU A 55 9.99 -2.29 -15.90
N SER A 56 9.39 -3.40 -16.36
CA SER A 56 8.05 -3.32 -16.94
C SER A 56 7.00 -2.91 -15.89
N VAL A 57 5.83 -2.45 -16.34
CA VAL A 57 4.67 -2.21 -15.48
C VAL A 57 4.31 -3.50 -14.72
N LEU A 58 4.42 -4.66 -15.36
CA LEU A 58 4.10 -5.94 -14.70
C LEU A 58 5.12 -6.26 -13.60
N ASP A 59 6.42 -6.14 -13.85
CA ASP A 59 7.46 -6.35 -12.84
C ASP A 59 7.29 -5.37 -11.68
N THR A 60 6.96 -4.10 -11.98
CA THR A 60 6.65 -3.08 -10.97
C THR A 60 5.47 -3.50 -10.08
N MET A 61 4.42 -4.10 -10.66
CA MET A 61 3.29 -4.66 -9.92
C MET A 61 3.69 -5.87 -9.07
N LEU A 62 4.44 -6.82 -9.62
CA LEU A 62 4.90 -8.02 -8.89
C LEU A 62 5.85 -7.66 -7.74
N PHE A 63 6.78 -6.73 -7.97
CA PHE A 63 7.64 -6.18 -6.93
C PHE A 63 6.85 -5.47 -5.85
N ALA A 64 5.84 -4.66 -6.20
CA ALA A 64 4.97 -4.00 -5.23
C ALA A 64 4.22 -5.01 -4.35
N VAL A 65 3.74 -6.13 -4.91
CA VAL A 65 3.15 -7.22 -4.09
C VAL A 65 4.20 -7.82 -3.15
N CYS A 66 5.44 -8.01 -3.58
CA CYS A 66 6.51 -8.49 -2.70
C CYS A 66 6.85 -7.47 -1.61
N LEU A 67 6.86 -6.17 -1.93
CA LEU A 67 7.23 -5.05 -1.06
C LEU A 67 6.24 -4.75 0.06
N GLU A 68 4.94 -4.94 -0.16
CA GLU A 68 3.89 -4.71 0.84
C GLU A 68 4.23 -5.37 2.19
N ASP A 69 4.26 -4.59 3.28
CA ASP A 69 4.61 -5.03 4.64
C ASP A 69 5.99 -5.72 4.81
N ASN A 70 6.91 -5.59 3.84
CA ASN A 70 8.27 -6.17 3.87
C ASN A 70 9.36 -5.12 3.58
N ARG A 71 10.61 -5.35 3.98
CA ARG A 71 11.75 -4.47 3.60
C ARG A 71 12.05 -4.55 2.11
N TRP A 72 12.69 -3.53 1.56
CA TRP A 72 13.09 -3.48 0.15
C TRP A 72 13.99 -4.66 -0.26
N GLU A 73 14.99 -4.99 0.57
CA GLU A 73 15.90 -6.13 0.33
C GLU A 73 15.16 -7.48 0.36
N GLN A 74 14.19 -7.64 1.27
CA GLN A 74 13.36 -8.85 1.36
C GLN A 74 12.49 -8.98 0.10
N ALA A 75 11.86 -7.89 -0.32
CA ALA A 75 10.99 -7.83 -1.49
C ALA A 75 11.73 -8.18 -2.79
N ASP A 76 12.93 -7.62 -2.98
CA ASP A 76 13.77 -7.90 -4.13
C ASP A 76 14.27 -9.35 -4.14
N ALA A 77 14.72 -9.86 -2.99
CA ALA A 77 15.08 -11.27 -2.85
C ALA A 77 13.88 -12.21 -3.07
N GLY A 78 12.68 -11.82 -2.64
CA GLY A 78 11.43 -12.57 -2.82
C GLY A 78 11.01 -12.68 -4.28
N LEU A 79 11.01 -11.56 -5.02
CA LEU A 79 10.72 -11.56 -6.46
C LEU A 79 11.78 -12.37 -7.24
N LYS A 80 13.06 -12.30 -6.83
CA LYS A 80 14.13 -13.12 -7.41
C LYS A 80 13.96 -14.61 -7.13
N ARG A 81 13.53 -15.01 -5.91
CA ARG A 81 13.18 -16.42 -5.61
C ARG A 81 12.00 -16.89 -6.44
N LEU A 82 10.94 -16.09 -6.55
CA LEU A 82 9.78 -16.38 -7.38
C LEU A 82 10.17 -16.65 -8.84
N ASN A 83 10.87 -15.70 -9.46
CA ASN A 83 11.30 -15.81 -10.86
C ASN A 83 12.36 -16.89 -11.13
N ALA A 84 13.01 -17.42 -10.08
CA ALA A 84 13.94 -18.56 -10.17
C ALA A 84 13.28 -19.91 -9.83
N SER A 85 12.05 -19.92 -9.31
CA SER A 85 11.31 -21.13 -8.92
C SER A 85 10.44 -21.72 -10.03
N PHE A 86 10.24 -20.97 -11.12
CA PHE A 86 9.37 -21.31 -12.25
C PHE A 86 10.06 -20.92 -13.57
N PHE A 87 9.73 -21.60 -14.66
CA PHE A 87 10.36 -21.40 -15.97
C PHE A 87 9.93 -20.08 -16.63
N ASP A 88 8.65 -19.71 -16.49
CA ASP A 88 8.12 -18.45 -17.03
C ASP A 88 6.91 -17.91 -16.25
N LEU A 89 6.44 -16.72 -16.64
CA LEU A 89 5.27 -16.06 -16.04
C LEU A 89 3.94 -16.78 -16.31
N ASN A 90 3.88 -17.65 -17.33
CA ASN A 90 2.69 -18.47 -17.61
C ASN A 90 2.59 -19.65 -16.64
N GLU A 91 3.71 -20.24 -16.23
CA GLU A 91 3.74 -21.26 -15.17
C GLU A 91 3.23 -20.67 -13.84
N ILE A 92 3.78 -19.54 -13.39
CA ILE A 92 3.36 -18.82 -12.16
C ILE A 92 1.85 -18.51 -12.16
N ARG A 93 1.29 -18.18 -13.33
CA ARG A 93 -0.14 -17.87 -13.55
C ARG A 93 -1.06 -19.09 -13.34
N VAL A 94 -0.54 -20.31 -13.53
CA VAL A 94 -1.30 -21.57 -13.42
C VAL A 94 -0.98 -22.40 -12.18
N SER A 95 0.13 -22.15 -11.47
CA SER A 95 0.49 -22.82 -10.20
C SER A 95 -0.63 -22.75 -9.14
N SER A 96 -0.57 -23.62 -8.14
CA SER A 96 -1.39 -23.57 -6.92
C SER A 96 -0.94 -22.46 -5.95
N VAL A 97 -1.81 -22.04 -5.00
CA VAL A 97 -1.43 -21.00 -4.01
C VAL A 97 -0.22 -21.45 -3.19
N THR A 98 -0.20 -22.70 -2.75
CA THR A 98 0.85 -23.32 -1.93
C THR A 98 2.20 -23.44 -2.63
N GLU A 99 2.26 -23.46 -3.97
CA GLU A 99 3.52 -23.39 -4.71
C GLU A 99 4.10 -21.97 -4.75
N LEU A 100 3.24 -20.95 -4.95
CA LEU A 100 3.69 -19.56 -4.91
C LEU A 100 4.06 -19.12 -3.48
N GLU A 101 3.31 -19.58 -2.48
CA GLU A 101 3.59 -19.37 -1.06
C GLU A 101 5.00 -19.85 -0.69
N ARG A 102 5.39 -21.06 -1.13
CA ARG A 102 6.75 -21.60 -0.94
C ARG A 102 7.81 -20.78 -1.67
N ALA A 103 7.57 -20.38 -2.91
CA ALA A 103 8.51 -19.53 -3.65
C ALA A 103 8.70 -18.14 -3.00
N LEU A 104 7.70 -17.68 -2.25
CA LEU A 104 7.68 -16.41 -1.51
C LEU A 104 8.03 -16.56 -0.02
N GLU A 105 8.50 -17.73 0.43
CA GLU A 105 8.86 -18.00 1.83
C GLU A 105 9.83 -16.95 2.37
N GLY A 106 9.64 -16.52 3.62
CA GLY A 106 10.41 -15.44 4.25
C GLY A 106 9.92 -14.02 3.94
N LEU A 107 8.83 -13.86 3.18
CA LEU A 107 8.01 -12.64 3.17
C LEU A 107 6.85 -12.74 4.18
N ALA A 108 6.39 -11.61 4.71
CA ALA A 108 5.14 -11.56 5.49
C ALA A 108 3.91 -11.85 4.60
N GLN A 109 2.97 -12.70 5.05
CA GLN A 109 1.78 -13.15 4.30
C GLN A 109 2.09 -13.65 2.86
N PRO A 110 2.91 -14.72 2.71
CA PRO A 110 3.30 -15.25 1.40
C PRO A 110 2.11 -15.90 0.65
N ASP A 111 1.11 -16.37 1.39
CA ASP A 111 -0.18 -16.90 0.92
C ASP A 111 -0.97 -15.84 0.13
N TRP A 112 -1.24 -14.68 0.73
CA TRP A 112 -1.96 -13.57 0.10
C TRP A 112 -1.16 -12.94 -1.04
N LYS A 113 0.18 -12.87 -0.92
CA LYS A 113 1.04 -12.46 -2.01
C LYS A 113 0.94 -13.41 -3.20
N GLY A 114 0.92 -14.73 -2.97
CA GLY A 114 0.70 -15.74 -4.02
C GLY A 114 -0.64 -15.58 -4.74
N VAL A 115 -1.73 -15.38 -3.98
CA VAL A 115 -3.07 -15.09 -4.54
C VAL A 115 -3.04 -13.83 -5.42
N ARG A 116 -2.48 -12.72 -4.90
CA ARG A 116 -2.44 -11.41 -5.58
C ARG A 116 -1.56 -11.43 -6.84
N ILE A 117 -0.39 -12.06 -6.79
CA ILE A 117 0.50 -12.24 -7.96
C ILE A 117 -0.21 -13.01 -9.07
N ARG A 118 -0.91 -14.10 -8.73
CA ARG A 118 -1.67 -14.86 -9.73
C ARG A 118 -2.82 -14.05 -10.32
N ALA A 119 -3.54 -13.28 -9.52
CA ALA A 119 -4.63 -12.44 -9.99
C ALA A 119 -4.15 -11.37 -10.99
N ILE A 120 -2.98 -10.76 -10.73
CA ILE A 120 -2.33 -9.81 -11.65
C ILE A 120 -1.95 -10.52 -12.96
N LEU A 121 -1.23 -11.64 -12.89
CA LEU A 121 -0.78 -12.38 -14.08
C LEU A 121 -1.94 -12.91 -14.93
N ARG A 122 -3.03 -13.36 -14.30
CA ARG A 122 -4.26 -13.77 -15.00
C ARG A 122 -4.91 -12.58 -15.70
N HIS A 123 -5.10 -11.46 -15.01
CA HIS A 123 -5.73 -10.27 -15.59
C HIS A 123 -4.96 -9.70 -16.79
N VAL A 124 -3.63 -9.59 -16.69
CA VAL A 124 -2.79 -9.09 -17.78
C VAL A 124 -2.84 -10.04 -18.98
N PHE A 125 -2.68 -11.35 -18.76
CA PHE A 125 -2.71 -12.35 -19.82
C PHE A 125 -4.09 -12.47 -20.49
N GLU A 126 -5.19 -12.47 -19.73
CA GLU A 126 -6.55 -12.51 -20.27
C GLU A 126 -6.91 -11.22 -21.04
N GLY A 127 -6.31 -10.08 -20.68
CA GLY A 127 -6.54 -8.79 -21.34
C GLY A 127 -5.66 -8.52 -22.57
N THR A 128 -4.59 -9.30 -22.80
CA THR A 128 -3.57 -8.99 -23.84
C THR A 128 -3.05 -10.21 -24.61
N TYR A 129 -3.24 -11.43 -24.09
CA TYR A 129 -2.57 -12.67 -24.51
C TYR A 129 -1.03 -12.64 -24.42
N THR A 130 -0.47 -11.68 -23.68
CA THR A 130 0.97 -11.55 -23.39
C THR A 130 1.17 -11.21 -21.90
N PHE A 131 2.40 -10.91 -21.50
CA PHE A 131 2.74 -10.42 -20.16
C PHE A 131 3.13 -8.92 -20.17
N GLU A 132 2.60 -8.15 -21.11
CA GLU A 132 2.87 -6.71 -21.21
C GLU A 132 1.69 -5.87 -20.70
N PHE A 133 1.94 -4.98 -19.72
CA PHE A 133 0.94 -4.02 -19.23
C PHE A 133 1.31 -2.55 -19.47
N GLU A 134 2.27 -2.29 -20.36
CA GLU A 134 2.83 -0.95 -20.67
C GLU A 134 1.80 0.08 -21.13
N LYS A 135 0.63 -0.35 -21.61
CA LYS A 135 -0.51 0.55 -21.90
C LYS A 135 -0.88 1.42 -20.69
N LEU A 136 -0.67 0.94 -19.46
CA LEU A 136 -0.96 1.67 -18.23
C LEU A 136 -0.14 2.97 -18.11
N ARG A 137 1.11 3.02 -18.60
CA ARG A 137 1.95 4.24 -18.59
C ARG A 137 1.39 5.39 -19.43
N ARG A 138 0.52 5.07 -20.41
CA ARG A 138 -0.09 6.04 -21.33
C ARG A 138 -1.48 6.49 -20.88
N MET A 139 -1.95 6.03 -19.72
CA MET A 139 -3.25 6.39 -19.16
C MET A 139 -3.17 7.63 -18.26
N THR A 140 -4.27 8.39 -18.17
CA THR A 140 -4.42 9.38 -17.08
C THR A 140 -4.54 8.67 -15.73
N LEU A 141 -4.27 9.38 -14.62
CA LEU A 141 -4.38 8.82 -13.27
C LEU A 141 -5.74 8.15 -13.02
N GLU A 142 -6.85 8.78 -13.43
CA GLU A 142 -8.17 8.17 -13.33
C GLU A 142 -8.34 6.90 -14.16
N GLN A 143 -7.85 6.90 -15.41
CA GLN A 143 -7.93 5.74 -16.30
C GLN A 143 -7.11 4.58 -15.74
N ALA A 144 -5.93 4.85 -15.20
CA ALA A 144 -5.09 3.86 -14.55
C ALA A 144 -5.72 3.30 -13.26
N ILE A 145 -6.33 4.14 -12.42
CA ILE A 145 -7.13 3.69 -11.26
C ILE A 145 -8.31 2.81 -11.72
N LYS A 146 -9.04 3.22 -12.77
CA LYS A 146 -10.18 2.46 -13.34
C LYS A 146 -9.74 1.15 -14.02
N ALA A 147 -8.49 1.04 -14.46
CA ALA A 147 -7.90 -0.21 -14.96
C ALA A 147 -7.48 -1.12 -13.80
N LEU A 148 -6.68 -0.62 -12.86
CA LEU A 148 -6.18 -1.39 -11.71
C LEU A 148 -7.30 -1.92 -10.82
N LYS A 149 -8.40 -1.17 -10.63
CA LYS A 149 -9.60 -1.61 -9.90
C LYS A 149 -10.32 -2.84 -10.50
N LYS A 150 -9.92 -3.34 -11.67
CA LYS A 150 -10.44 -4.60 -12.25
C LYS A 150 -9.77 -5.85 -11.69
N ILE A 151 -8.61 -5.71 -11.04
CA ILE A 151 -7.89 -6.80 -10.38
C ILE A 151 -8.40 -6.83 -8.94
N GLN A 152 -9.32 -7.75 -8.63
CA GLN A 152 -10.06 -7.75 -7.36
C GLN A 152 -9.14 -7.92 -6.13
N GLU A 153 -8.10 -8.76 -6.26
CA GLU A 153 -7.12 -9.02 -5.20
C GLU A 153 -6.09 -7.89 -4.98
N LEU A 154 -6.12 -6.83 -5.78
CA LEU A 154 -5.11 -5.77 -5.76
C LEU A 154 -5.31 -4.84 -4.56
N SER A 155 -4.35 -4.81 -3.64
CA SER A 155 -4.42 -3.95 -2.46
C SER A 155 -4.25 -2.46 -2.79
N PRO A 156 -4.70 -1.55 -1.90
CA PRO A 156 -4.45 -0.12 -2.05
C PRO A 156 -2.96 0.23 -2.17
N PHE A 157 -2.09 -0.41 -1.38
CA PHE A 157 -0.64 -0.20 -1.47
C PHE A 157 -0.09 -0.52 -2.86
N VAL A 158 -0.39 -1.71 -3.39
CA VAL A 158 0.12 -2.16 -4.70
C VAL A 158 -0.41 -1.28 -5.83
N ARG A 159 -1.70 -0.91 -5.77
CA ARG A 159 -2.31 0.09 -6.67
C ARG A 159 -1.54 1.41 -6.65
N ASP A 160 -1.33 1.97 -5.47
CA ASP A 160 -0.82 3.33 -5.30
C ASP A 160 0.70 3.42 -5.55
N TYR A 161 1.47 2.41 -5.16
CA TYR A 161 2.89 2.27 -5.49
C TYR A 161 3.11 2.24 -7.01
N VAL A 162 2.32 1.44 -7.73
CA VAL A 162 2.39 1.33 -9.19
C VAL A 162 2.02 2.66 -9.86
N LEU A 163 0.98 3.35 -9.36
CA LEU A 163 0.61 4.68 -9.86
C LEU A 163 1.65 5.77 -9.55
N HIS A 164 2.43 5.62 -8.48
CA HIS A 164 3.54 6.50 -8.16
C HIS A 164 4.72 6.28 -9.11
N GLU A 165 5.24 5.05 -9.18
CA GLU A 165 6.44 4.72 -9.97
C GLU A 165 6.23 4.92 -11.49
N ILE A 166 5.15 4.37 -12.07
CA ILE A 166 5.05 4.31 -13.54
C ILE A 166 4.54 5.61 -14.19
N LEU A 167 3.85 6.48 -13.42
CA LEU A 167 3.27 7.73 -13.90
C LEU A 167 3.89 8.99 -13.25
N GLY A 168 4.75 8.83 -12.24
CA GLY A 168 5.29 9.93 -11.45
C GLY A 168 4.21 10.80 -10.81
N ASN A 169 3.10 10.21 -10.35
CA ASN A 169 1.94 10.96 -9.85
C ASN A 169 2.08 11.34 -8.36
N HIS A 170 1.34 12.38 -7.94
CA HIS A 170 1.23 12.74 -6.53
C HIS A 170 0.25 11.78 -5.83
N VAL A 171 0.80 10.65 -5.39
CA VAL A 171 0.14 9.54 -4.69
C VAL A 171 1.05 9.12 -3.55
N VAL A 172 0.56 9.15 -2.32
CA VAL A 172 1.28 8.60 -1.15
C VAL A 172 0.92 7.12 -1.06
N CYS A 173 1.90 6.26 -0.79
CA CYS A 173 1.73 4.81 -0.78
C CYS A 173 1.91 4.29 0.65
N LEU A 174 0.86 3.70 1.24
CA LEU A 174 0.89 3.13 2.59
C LEU A 174 0.44 1.67 2.55
N ASP A 175 1.14 0.81 3.29
CA ASP A 175 0.70 -0.54 3.67
C ASP A 175 0.27 -0.58 5.14
N ASN A 176 0.04 -1.77 5.70
CA ASN A 176 -0.48 -1.94 7.05
C ASN A 176 0.55 -1.50 8.11
N LEU A 177 1.83 -1.82 7.90
CA LEU A 177 2.92 -1.39 8.78
C LEU A 177 3.14 0.13 8.70
N MET A 178 3.16 0.71 7.50
CA MET A 178 3.30 2.16 7.31
C MET A 178 2.10 2.92 7.90
N LEU A 179 0.88 2.41 7.76
CA LEU A 179 -0.31 2.98 8.40
C LEU A 179 -0.22 2.90 9.92
N THR A 180 0.25 1.77 10.47
CA THR A 180 0.47 1.60 11.92
C THR A 180 1.50 2.61 12.43
N ALA A 181 2.64 2.75 11.76
CA ALA A 181 3.65 3.76 12.09
C ALA A 181 3.12 5.21 11.96
N ALA A 182 2.31 5.50 10.93
CA ALA A 182 1.72 6.82 10.74
C ALA A 182 0.70 7.18 11.83
N ARG A 183 -0.16 6.23 12.23
CA ARG A 183 -1.07 6.38 13.38
C ARG A 183 -0.29 6.57 14.67
N TRP A 184 0.75 5.77 14.91
CA TRP A 184 1.61 5.84 16.10
C TRP A 184 2.32 7.19 16.24
N LEU A 185 2.78 7.77 15.13
CA LEU A 185 3.40 9.10 15.11
C LEU A 185 2.39 10.26 15.25
N GLY A 186 1.08 10.01 15.08
CA GLY A 186 0.07 11.07 15.01
C GLY A 186 -0.04 11.76 13.64
N LEU A 187 0.53 11.16 12.58
CA LEU A 187 0.49 11.71 11.21
C LEU A 187 -0.92 11.67 10.59
N VAL A 188 -1.73 10.69 10.98
CA VAL A 188 -3.11 10.45 10.52
C VAL A 188 -3.99 10.06 11.71
N SER A 189 -5.32 10.10 11.55
CA SER A 189 -6.23 9.67 12.62
C SER A 189 -5.97 8.20 12.98
N ALA A 190 -6.03 7.87 14.28
CA ALA A 190 -5.93 6.50 14.78
C ALA A 190 -6.96 5.54 14.13
N THR A 191 -8.09 6.07 13.67
CA THR A 191 -9.16 5.32 12.98
C THR A 191 -9.01 5.25 11.47
N ALA A 192 -8.21 6.11 10.84
CA ALA A 192 -8.23 6.30 9.38
C ALA A 192 -7.78 5.05 8.62
N ASP A 193 -8.49 4.69 7.55
CA ASP A 193 -8.12 3.57 6.67
C ASP A 193 -6.90 3.89 5.77
N ILE A 194 -6.40 2.92 5.00
CA ILE A 194 -5.23 3.11 4.12
C ILE A 194 -5.47 4.20 3.06
N ASN A 195 -6.68 4.30 2.51
CA ASN A 195 -7.03 5.28 1.49
C ASN A 195 -7.16 6.68 2.12
N GLU A 196 -7.91 6.81 3.22
CA GLU A 196 -8.10 8.05 3.98
C GLU A 196 -6.75 8.61 4.47
N ALA A 197 -5.88 7.74 5.00
CA ALA A 197 -4.54 8.12 5.44
C ALA A 197 -3.66 8.61 4.26
N SER A 198 -3.73 7.93 3.11
CA SER A 198 -2.97 8.29 1.91
C SER A 198 -3.45 9.61 1.29
N GLU A 199 -4.78 9.84 1.24
CA GLU A 199 -5.36 11.11 0.79
C GLU A 199 -5.05 12.26 1.76
N SER A 200 -5.13 12.02 3.07
CA SER A 200 -4.74 12.99 4.11
C SER A 200 -3.29 13.42 3.94
N LEU A 201 -2.34 12.47 3.86
CA LEU A 201 -0.90 12.78 3.73
C LEU A 201 -0.55 13.46 2.40
N LYS A 202 -1.26 13.14 1.31
CA LYS A 202 -1.14 13.82 0.02
C LYS A 202 -1.48 15.32 0.06
N THR A 203 -2.24 15.79 1.06
CA THR A 203 -2.45 17.25 1.28
C THR A 203 -1.29 17.93 2.00
N VAL A 204 -0.39 17.15 2.62
CA VAL A 204 0.66 17.63 3.55
C VAL A 204 2.05 17.52 2.94
N VAL A 205 2.36 16.37 2.34
CA VAL A 205 3.64 16.10 1.67
C VAL A 205 3.62 16.75 0.29
N ARG A 206 4.74 17.33 -0.17
CA ARG A 206 4.84 17.88 -1.53
C ARG A 206 5.17 16.77 -2.53
N LYS A 207 4.69 16.87 -3.77
CA LYS A 207 4.95 15.87 -4.84
C LYS A 207 6.43 15.41 -4.93
N ALA A 208 7.39 16.33 -4.84
CA ALA A 208 8.82 16.02 -4.91
C ALA A 208 9.41 15.37 -3.63
N GLU A 209 8.71 15.46 -2.51
CA GLU A 209 9.07 14.90 -1.20
C GLU A 209 8.46 13.50 -0.99
N VAL A 210 7.54 13.05 -1.85
CA VAL A 210 6.73 11.82 -1.69
C VAL A 210 7.57 10.55 -1.67
N SER A 211 8.44 10.34 -2.65
CA SER A 211 9.20 9.08 -2.79
C SER A 211 10.13 8.88 -1.60
N GLU A 212 10.79 9.95 -1.15
CA GLU A 212 11.61 9.96 0.06
C GLU A 212 10.78 9.74 1.33
N PHE A 213 9.64 10.43 1.47
CA PHE A 213 8.73 10.24 2.61
C PHE A 213 8.23 8.80 2.72
N CYS A 214 7.77 8.20 1.61
CA CYS A 214 7.27 6.84 1.60
C CYS A 214 8.40 5.84 1.89
N HIS A 215 9.57 6.00 1.29
CA HIS A 215 10.73 5.13 1.56
C HIS A 215 11.18 5.21 3.03
N LEU A 216 11.32 6.41 3.60
CA LEU A 216 11.78 6.57 4.98
C LEU A 216 10.74 6.09 6.02
N LEU A 217 9.45 6.32 5.76
CA LEU A 217 8.37 5.77 6.59
C LEU A 217 8.32 4.24 6.50
N LYS A 218 8.59 3.67 5.32
CA LYS A 218 8.71 2.23 5.08
C LYS A 218 9.90 1.60 5.81
N CYS A 219 11.06 2.27 5.83
CA CYS A 219 12.20 1.86 6.65
C CYS A 219 11.86 1.87 8.14
N LEU A 220 11.19 2.92 8.62
CA LEU A 220 10.75 3.01 10.01
C LEU A 220 9.77 1.89 10.39
N SER A 221 8.78 1.63 9.54
CA SER A 221 7.72 0.65 9.80
C SER A 221 8.16 -0.81 9.64
N THR A 222 9.39 -1.05 9.16
CA THR A 222 9.95 -2.39 8.95
C THR A 222 11.31 -2.62 9.65
N ASP A 223 11.79 -1.67 10.46
CA ASP A 223 12.98 -1.85 11.32
C ASP A 223 12.60 -2.73 12.54
N PRO A 224 13.20 -3.93 12.71
CA PRO A 224 12.92 -4.81 13.85
C PRO A 224 13.16 -4.19 15.23
N LYS A 225 13.89 -3.07 15.34
CA LYS A 225 14.05 -2.33 16.60
C LYS A 225 12.79 -1.57 17.03
N PHE A 226 11.89 -1.29 16.08
CA PHE A 226 10.76 -0.38 16.29
C PHE A 226 9.41 -1.03 16.00
N VAL A 227 9.31 -2.04 15.12
CA VAL A 227 8.06 -2.73 14.73
C VAL A 227 7.18 -3.06 15.94
N ASP A 228 7.71 -3.79 16.93
CA ASP A 228 6.95 -4.19 18.13
C ASP A 228 6.35 -2.98 18.84
N ARG A 229 7.17 -1.96 19.08
CA ARG A 229 6.78 -0.73 19.79
C ARG A 229 5.82 0.14 18.99
N LEU A 230 5.88 0.10 17.66
CA LEU A 230 4.93 0.77 16.76
C LEU A 230 3.57 0.06 16.75
N SER A 231 3.53 -1.25 17.03
CA SER A 231 2.30 -2.06 17.14
C SER A 231 1.59 -1.94 18.49
N GLU A 232 2.24 -1.36 19.51
CA GLU A 232 1.65 -1.20 20.85
C GLU A 232 0.40 -0.29 20.80
N PRO A 233 -0.69 -0.64 21.52
CA PRO A 233 -1.89 0.20 21.62
C PRO A 233 -1.56 1.61 22.13
N LEU A 234 -2.19 2.62 21.52
CA LEU A 234 -2.01 4.01 21.90
C LEU A 234 -2.82 4.34 23.16
N ASP A 235 -2.16 4.93 24.15
CA ASP A 235 -2.72 5.42 25.42
C ASP A 235 -3.67 6.61 25.23
N ARG A 236 -3.46 7.41 24.17
CA ARG A 236 -4.30 8.55 23.79
C ARG A 236 -4.33 8.74 22.27
N VAL A 237 -5.20 9.62 21.79
CA VAL A 237 -5.16 10.08 20.39
C VAL A 237 -3.99 11.05 20.22
N TYR A 238 -3.19 10.83 19.19
CA TYR A 238 -2.02 11.66 18.85
C TYR A 238 -2.25 12.43 17.55
N THR A 239 -1.53 13.54 17.40
CA THR A 239 -1.73 14.51 16.31
C THR A 239 -0.41 14.93 15.67
N MET A 240 -0.51 15.75 14.61
CA MET A 240 0.64 16.40 13.96
C MET A 240 1.45 17.32 14.89
N ALA A 241 0.97 17.65 16.08
CA ALA A 241 1.77 18.34 17.10
C ALA A 241 2.82 17.39 17.71
N ASP A 242 2.42 16.14 18.00
CA ASP A 242 3.15 15.19 18.82
C ASP A 242 4.29 14.48 18.05
N VAL A 243 4.26 14.48 16.71
CA VAL A 243 5.20 13.77 15.82
C VAL A 243 6.68 13.98 16.21
N ALA A 244 7.04 15.20 16.58
CA ALA A 244 8.42 15.57 16.94
C ALA A 244 8.84 15.03 18.33
N GLU A 245 7.90 14.89 19.27
CA GLU A 245 8.13 14.22 20.54
C GLU A 245 8.17 12.70 20.34
N ARG A 246 7.21 12.15 19.57
CA ARG A 246 7.09 10.72 19.31
C ARG A 246 8.31 10.11 18.62
N ILE A 247 8.90 10.79 17.63
CA ILE A 247 10.12 10.28 16.98
C ILE A 247 11.34 10.27 17.91
N VAL A 248 11.41 11.14 18.92
CA VAL A 248 12.44 11.12 19.97
C VAL A 248 12.13 10.03 20.99
N ALA A 249 10.89 9.96 21.48
CA ALA A 249 10.43 8.95 22.42
C ALA A 249 10.66 7.52 21.91
N LEU A 250 10.48 7.28 20.59
CA LEU A 250 10.73 6.00 19.93
C LEU A 250 12.21 5.55 20.02
N GLN A 251 13.15 6.49 19.99
CA GLN A 251 14.60 6.23 20.06
C GLN A 251 15.10 6.07 21.51
N LEU A 252 14.40 6.63 22.49
CA LEU A 252 14.69 6.41 23.91
C LEU A 252 14.28 4.98 24.32
N PRO A 253 14.98 4.34 25.27
CA PRO A 253 14.55 3.07 25.86
C PRO A 253 13.09 3.12 26.32
N LYS A 254 12.36 2.00 26.20
CA LYS A 254 10.97 1.93 26.63
C LYS A 254 10.87 2.33 28.11
N PRO A 255 10.08 3.37 28.46
CA PRO A 255 9.85 3.70 29.86
C PRO A 255 9.31 2.48 30.61
N ALA A 256 9.81 2.22 31.82
CA ALA A 256 9.18 1.24 32.70
C ALA A 256 7.71 1.64 32.87
N PRO A 257 6.76 0.70 32.82
CA PRO A 257 5.34 1.01 33.00
C PRO A 257 5.19 1.67 34.36
N GLN A 258 4.77 2.95 34.39
CA GLN A 258 4.55 3.64 35.65
C GLN A 258 3.46 2.88 36.42
N PRO A 259 3.67 2.55 37.69
CA PRO A 259 2.64 1.88 38.47
C PRO A 259 1.43 2.80 38.53
N VAL A 260 0.30 2.35 37.99
CA VAL A 260 -0.97 3.06 38.13
C VAL A 260 -1.23 3.28 39.62
N SER A 261 -1.28 4.54 40.03
CA SER A 261 -1.54 4.91 41.42
C SER A 261 -3.00 4.58 41.74
N VAL A 262 -3.24 3.34 42.20
CA VAL A 262 -4.54 2.90 42.70
C VAL A 262 -4.90 3.83 43.86
N GLY A 263 -5.92 4.67 43.66
CA GLY A 263 -6.28 5.72 44.60
C GLY A 263 -6.69 5.18 45.97
N ASP A 264 -6.44 5.97 47.02
CA ASP A 264 -6.68 5.63 48.41
C ASP A 264 -8.03 4.92 48.65
N SER A 265 -7.94 3.64 48.97
CA SER A 265 -9.04 2.83 49.47
C SER A 265 -8.73 2.49 50.93
N GLN A 266 -9.41 3.18 51.85
CA GLN A 266 -9.16 3.02 53.29
C GLN A 266 -9.33 1.56 53.76
N PRO A 267 -8.42 1.02 54.58
CA PRO A 267 -8.57 -0.33 55.12
C PRO A 267 -9.68 -0.36 56.19
N PRO A 268 -10.73 -1.20 56.05
CA PRO A 268 -11.70 -1.40 57.12
C PRO A 268 -11.07 -2.21 58.26
N SER A 269 -11.24 -1.74 59.50
CA SER A 269 -10.65 -2.40 60.67
C SER A 269 -11.41 -3.67 61.08
N SER A 270 -10.72 -4.81 61.13
CA SER A 270 -11.25 -6.06 61.67
C SER A 270 -10.50 -6.47 62.95
N LYS A 271 -11.20 -6.39 64.10
CA LYS A 271 -10.70 -6.97 65.36
C LYS A 271 -10.83 -8.50 65.30
N GLY A 272 -9.74 -9.21 65.57
CA GLY A 272 -9.72 -10.67 65.48
C GLY A 272 -10.37 -11.39 66.68
N ARG A 273 -10.60 -12.70 66.50
CA ARG A 273 -10.80 -13.68 67.58
C ARG A 273 -10.08 -14.99 67.22
N LYS A 274 -9.62 -15.72 68.25
CA LYS A 274 -8.94 -17.02 68.12
C LYS A 274 -9.94 -18.17 67.97
N ASN A 275 -9.52 -19.23 67.27
CA ASN A 275 -9.23 -20.58 67.77
C ASN A 275 -8.52 -21.34 66.61
N GLU A 276 -7.53 -22.22 66.80
CA GLU A 276 -7.55 -23.54 67.44
C GLU A 276 -8.62 -24.49 66.85
N SER A 277 -8.33 -25.74 66.44
CA SER A 277 -7.04 -26.42 66.22
C SER A 277 -7.26 -27.63 65.28
N GLY A 278 -6.22 -28.20 64.66
CA GLY A 278 -6.36 -29.38 63.78
C GLY A 278 -5.02 -29.91 63.25
N LYS A 279 -4.82 -31.24 63.24
CA LYS A 279 -3.51 -31.89 63.04
C LYS A 279 -3.59 -33.00 61.97
N SER A 280 -2.46 -33.26 61.30
CA SER A 280 -2.19 -34.34 60.31
C SER A 280 -2.80 -34.14 58.90
N GLY A 281 -2.23 -34.72 57.83
CA GLY A 281 -0.91 -35.39 57.76
C GLY A 281 -0.62 -36.21 56.49
N THR A 282 0.42 -35.79 55.74
CA THR A 282 1.45 -36.63 55.11
C THR A 282 1.08 -37.77 54.12
N LYS A 283 1.37 -37.54 52.82
CA LYS A 283 1.62 -38.53 51.72
C LYS A 283 0.44 -39.45 51.32
N GLY A 284 0.40 -40.05 50.12
CA GLY A 284 1.29 -39.93 48.94
C GLY A 284 1.31 -41.21 48.08
N SER A 285 1.64 -41.10 46.79
CA SER A 285 1.54 -42.17 45.76
C SER A 285 0.09 -42.60 45.42
N GLY A 286 -0.29 -42.97 44.19
CA GLY A 286 0.41 -42.99 42.90
C GLY A 286 0.70 -44.40 42.36
N SER A 287 0.09 -44.77 41.21
CA SER A 287 0.57 -45.83 40.30
C SER A 287 -0.16 -45.82 38.93
N LYS A 288 0.49 -46.50 37.96
CA LYS A 288 0.09 -46.89 36.59
C LYS A 288 -1.32 -47.53 36.55
N GLY A 289 -2.13 -47.46 35.48
CA GLY A 289 -1.89 -47.88 34.07
C GLY A 289 -2.94 -48.98 33.71
N ALA A 290 -3.10 -49.51 32.49
CA ALA A 290 -2.59 -49.19 31.15
C ALA A 290 -3.41 -49.96 30.07
N THR A 291 -3.18 -49.67 28.77
CA THR A 291 -3.38 -50.53 27.57
C THR A 291 -4.76 -51.08 27.15
N GLY A 292 -5.00 -51.07 25.82
CA GLY A 292 -6.03 -51.87 25.10
C GLY A 292 -7.36 -51.14 24.85
N GLY A 293 -8.02 -51.27 23.69
CA GLY A 293 -7.70 -51.97 22.43
C GLY A 293 -8.61 -51.47 21.30
N ALA A 294 -8.40 -51.91 20.05
CA ALA A 294 -9.11 -51.38 18.87
C ALA A 294 -10.18 -52.34 18.33
N GLU A 295 -11.25 -51.79 17.73
CA GLU A 295 -12.02 -52.48 16.70
C GLU A 295 -12.59 -51.49 15.65
N VAL A 296 -13.07 -52.02 14.52
CA VAL A 296 -13.45 -51.28 13.30
C VAL A 296 -14.89 -51.61 12.92
N GLN A 297 -15.69 -50.61 12.54
CA GLN A 297 -16.97 -50.87 11.86
C GLN A 297 -17.10 -50.12 10.53
N LYS A 298 -17.73 -50.80 9.57
CA LYS A 298 -18.01 -50.32 8.19
C LYS A 298 -19.44 -49.78 8.07
N PRO A 299 -19.73 -48.91 7.08
CA PRO A 299 -21.09 -48.48 6.79
C PRO A 299 -21.92 -49.57 6.06
N PRO A 300 -23.25 -49.55 6.17
CA PRO A 300 -24.14 -50.45 5.45
C PRO A 300 -24.28 -50.10 3.95
N LYS A 301 -24.76 -51.07 3.16
CA LYS A 301 -25.06 -50.98 1.71
C LYS A 301 -26.45 -51.53 1.42
N GLY A 302 -27.05 -51.07 0.31
CA GLY A 302 -28.22 -51.69 -0.35
C GLY A 302 -29.47 -50.81 -0.32
N ALA A 303 -30.32 -50.75 -1.36
CA ALA A 303 -30.23 -51.27 -2.74
C ALA A 303 -30.86 -50.23 -3.70
N GLY A 304 -30.55 -50.15 -5.00
CA GLY A 304 -31.21 -50.92 -6.08
C GLY A 304 -32.57 -50.29 -6.47
N SER A 305 -32.98 -50.10 -7.72
CA SER A 305 -32.38 -50.27 -9.06
C SER A 305 -33.17 -49.36 -10.06
N THR A 306 -33.15 -49.39 -11.41
CA THR A 306 -32.67 -50.36 -12.43
C THR A 306 -32.43 -49.66 -13.79
N GLU A 307 -31.48 -50.19 -14.56
CA GLU A 307 -31.47 -50.36 -16.03
C GLU A 307 -32.58 -49.71 -16.91
N LYS A 308 -32.19 -48.91 -17.93
CA LYS A 308 -32.46 -49.26 -19.36
C LYS A 308 -31.73 -48.37 -20.40
N THR A 309 -31.43 -49.01 -21.53
CA THR A 309 -30.89 -48.45 -22.78
C THR A 309 -31.99 -47.78 -23.61
N GLU A 310 -31.66 -46.76 -24.43
CA GLU A 310 -31.86 -46.89 -25.89
C GLU A 310 -31.14 -45.82 -26.74
N LYS A 311 -31.18 -45.99 -28.06
CA LYS A 311 -30.57 -45.12 -29.08
C LYS A 311 -31.65 -44.30 -29.77
N SER A 312 -31.30 -43.09 -30.22
CA SER A 312 -31.65 -42.66 -31.57
C SER A 312 -30.76 -41.53 -32.07
N ALA A 313 -30.61 -41.48 -33.39
CA ALA A 313 -29.99 -40.37 -34.11
C ALA A 313 -31.00 -39.86 -35.14
N VAL A 314 -30.84 -38.64 -35.66
CA VAL A 314 -30.82 -38.33 -37.10
C VAL A 314 -30.70 -36.82 -37.37
N LYS A 315 -29.87 -36.52 -38.37
CA LYS A 315 -29.80 -35.41 -39.36
C LYS A 315 -31.07 -34.49 -39.42
N LYS A 316 -31.01 -33.24 -39.88
CA LYS A 316 -30.52 -32.81 -41.22
C LYS A 316 -30.51 -31.27 -41.39
N LYS A 317 -29.62 -30.73 -42.24
CA LYS A 317 -29.77 -29.44 -42.98
C LYS A 317 -30.68 -29.67 -44.21
N PRO A 318 -31.27 -28.66 -44.90
CA PRO A 318 -30.60 -27.52 -45.57
C PRO A 318 -31.37 -26.16 -45.47
N ALA A 319 -30.82 -24.98 -45.86
CA ALA A 319 -30.99 -24.18 -47.11
C ALA A 319 -32.46 -23.83 -47.52
N THR A 320 -32.83 -22.71 -48.18
CA THR A 320 -32.18 -21.93 -49.28
C THR A 320 -32.70 -20.47 -49.48
N ALA A 321 -31.83 -19.59 -50.03
CA ALA A 321 -32.06 -18.58 -51.11
C ALA A 321 -33.02 -17.35 -50.99
N GLY A 322 -32.70 -16.30 -51.81
CA GLY A 322 -33.39 -15.00 -51.99
C GLY A 322 -32.41 -13.83 -51.73
N LYS A 323 -31.99 -12.90 -52.62
CA LYS A 323 -32.55 -12.25 -53.84
C LYS A 323 -33.89 -11.52 -53.59
N GLY A 324 -34.04 -10.22 -53.85
CA GLY A 324 -33.08 -9.21 -54.36
C GLY A 324 -33.74 -7.85 -54.66
N ALA A 325 -33.04 -6.98 -55.42
CA ALA A 325 -33.38 -5.59 -55.81
C ALA A 325 -33.37 -4.53 -54.66
N ALA A 326 -32.88 -3.29 -54.75
CA ALA A 326 -32.28 -2.41 -55.79
C ALA A 326 -33.14 -1.21 -56.27
N THR A 327 -32.93 -0.06 -55.61
CA THR A 327 -33.07 1.32 -56.13
C THR A 327 -32.00 2.20 -55.44
N GLY A 328 -31.44 3.26 -56.05
CA GLY A 328 -31.45 3.63 -57.46
C GLY A 328 -31.19 5.13 -57.70
N ALA A 329 -30.02 5.49 -58.28
CA ALA A 329 -29.71 6.80 -58.87
C ALA A 329 -29.60 8.02 -57.89
N LYS A 330 -28.90 9.14 -58.17
CA LYS A 330 -27.94 9.48 -59.27
C LYS A 330 -27.02 10.68 -58.89
N THR A 331 -25.88 10.74 -59.59
CA THR A 331 -25.09 11.90 -60.11
C THR A 331 -25.60 13.35 -59.92
N ALA A 332 -24.77 14.42 -59.94
CA ALA A 332 -23.29 14.63 -59.93
C ALA A 332 -22.98 16.16 -60.01
N SER A 333 -21.71 16.54 -60.28
CA SER A 333 -21.19 17.93 -60.43
C SER A 333 -21.05 18.68 -59.09
N GLY A 334 -20.09 19.58 -58.84
CA GLY A 334 -19.11 20.30 -59.69
C GLY A 334 -19.12 21.79 -59.25
N LYS A 335 -18.10 22.63 -59.47
CA LYS A 335 -16.86 22.55 -60.27
C LYS A 335 -15.83 23.57 -59.70
N ALA A 336 -14.54 23.34 -59.91
CA ALA A 336 -13.45 24.15 -59.35
C ALA A 336 -13.13 25.48 -60.09
N ALA A 337 -12.54 26.43 -59.35
CA ALA A 337 -11.53 27.42 -59.79
C ALA A 337 -10.78 27.93 -58.52
N ALA A 338 -9.46 28.15 -58.39
CA ALA A 338 -8.24 28.14 -59.24
C ALA A 338 -7.65 29.53 -59.60
N GLY A 339 -6.34 29.71 -59.30
CA GLY A 339 -5.51 30.91 -59.55
C GLY A 339 -5.46 31.91 -58.39
N SER A 340 -4.42 32.75 -58.19
CA SER A 340 -3.02 32.86 -58.70
C SER A 340 -2.33 34.02 -57.93
N GLY A 341 -1.00 34.21 -57.81
CA GLY A 341 0.23 33.50 -58.20
C GLY A 341 1.28 33.56 -57.04
N LYS A 342 2.53 33.05 -57.10
CA LYS A 342 3.63 33.08 -58.11
C LYS A 342 4.41 34.43 -58.11
N ALA A 343 5.75 34.54 -57.97
CA ALA A 343 6.85 33.62 -57.54
C ALA A 343 8.20 34.42 -57.39
N ALA A 344 9.33 33.70 -57.25
CA ALA A 344 10.75 34.12 -57.39
C ALA A 344 11.41 34.88 -56.20
N ALA A 345 12.75 34.93 -56.02
CA ALA A 345 13.88 34.02 -56.35
C ALA A 345 15.18 34.55 -55.65
N ALA A 346 16.29 33.78 -55.69
CA ALA A 346 17.64 34.14 -55.17
C ALA A 346 18.50 34.90 -56.23
N PRO A 347 19.85 35.11 -56.16
CA PRO A 347 20.87 34.75 -55.13
C PRO A 347 22.06 35.76 -54.88
N SER A 348 22.99 35.40 -53.96
CA SER A 348 24.41 35.88 -53.84
C SER A 348 24.63 37.36 -53.41
N LYS A 349 25.79 37.90 -52.95
CA LYS A 349 27.24 37.53 -52.71
C LYS A 349 27.82 38.62 -51.72
N GLY A 350 29.06 38.67 -51.17
CA GLY A 350 30.27 37.80 -51.15
C GLY A 350 31.57 38.63 -50.90
N SER A 351 32.66 38.00 -50.39
CA SER A 351 34.08 38.50 -50.25
C SER A 351 34.43 39.58 -49.15
N SER A 352 35.68 39.83 -48.70
CA SER A 352 36.88 38.97 -48.43
C SER A 352 38.13 39.73 -47.85
N SER A 353 38.88 39.14 -46.89
CA SER A 353 40.34 39.33 -46.62
C SER A 353 40.80 38.29 -45.56
N ALA A 354 41.81 37.43 -45.75
CA ALA A 354 43.29 37.59 -45.83
C ALA A 354 43.98 37.89 -44.47
N GLY A 355 45.00 37.16 -43.98
CA GLY A 355 45.71 35.94 -44.47
C GLY A 355 46.94 35.57 -43.61
N LYS A 356 47.75 34.57 -44.04
CA LYS A 356 49.02 34.03 -43.40
C LYS A 356 48.85 33.23 -42.08
N SER A 357 49.75 32.31 -41.66
CA SER A 357 50.76 31.47 -42.38
C SER A 357 51.42 30.42 -41.45
N ALA A 358 51.74 29.22 -41.98
CA ALA A 358 52.63 28.17 -41.41
C ALA A 358 52.21 27.51 -40.05
N GLY A 359 52.68 26.32 -39.67
CA GLY A 359 53.42 25.30 -40.44
C GLY A 359 54.12 24.24 -39.56
N SER A 360 54.12 22.97 -39.99
CA SER A 360 54.77 21.79 -39.34
C SER A 360 54.15 21.37 -37.98
N LYS A 361 54.40 20.18 -37.40
CA LYS A 361 55.21 19.02 -37.84
C LYS A 361 54.63 17.71 -37.24
N SER A 362 54.98 16.56 -37.81
CA SER A 362 54.62 15.23 -37.29
C SER A 362 55.53 14.76 -36.15
N ALA A 363 54.99 13.95 -35.23
CA ALA A 363 55.77 13.19 -34.26
C ALA A 363 55.03 11.90 -33.81
N SER A 364 55.05 10.86 -34.65
CA SER A 364 54.83 9.49 -34.16
C SER A 364 56.18 8.95 -33.68
N GLY A 365 56.29 8.54 -32.41
CA GLY A 365 57.55 8.19 -31.77
C GLY A 365 57.49 6.85 -31.06
N LYS A 366 57.72 5.75 -31.80
CA LYS A 366 57.68 4.38 -31.27
C LYS A 366 59.10 3.81 -31.14
N GLY A 367 59.49 3.43 -29.92
CA GLY A 367 60.56 2.44 -29.66
C GLY A 367 61.95 2.97 -29.33
N ARG A 368 62.36 2.76 -28.07
CA ARG A 368 63.71 2.45 -27.55
C ARG A 368 63.57 2.22 -26.03
N ARG A 369 64.24 1.26 -25.40
CA ARG A 369 65.19 0.23 -25.87
C ARG A 369 64.68 -1.16 -25.52
#